data_AF-Q5UWT0-F1
#
_entry.id   AF-Q5UWT0-F1
#
_cell.length_a   1.000
_cell.length_b   1.000
_cell.length_c   1.000
_cell.angle_alpha   90.00
_cell.angle_beta   90.00
_cell.angle_gamma   90.00
#
_symmetry.space_group_name_H-M   'P 1'
#
loop_
_entity.id
_entity.type
_entity.pdbx_description
1 polymer ?
#
loop_
_entity_poly.entity_id
_entity_poly.type
_entity_poly.pdbx_seq_one_letter_code
_entity_poly.pdbx_strand_id
1 'polypeptide(L)'
;MLPTAEPPFDPIFVDEPLLTSNYKETIISKVGLPFYADVERPDEAPADERERTIDLAERVLRAGGVRTGFGHHEEVRTSMESWAPNADEECDASPGYWRSYVLLMFPQEMNFGQLNGEPEQKHKKAKTVLAWAADCIDSDVLQEIERSQAEDIKQAWRDAAEAELTQREIEQFAEDPPDKLDGWTKLDANHDGVEVAYVADNHGTPSVAAVFEGADSELEALEFTLAAWQENDGNPRQARPNRYCVTTDGDGAYAQLRSHLLTFEVEPMEALEV
;
A
#
# COMPACT_ATOMS: atom_id res chain seq x y z
N MET A 1 30.17 2.23 31.86
CA MET A 1 28.97 3.08 31.96
C MET A 1 28.51 3.35 30.55
N LEU A 2 27.24 3.07 30.22
CA LEU A 2 26.69 3.48 28.94
C LEU A 2 26.55 5.02 28.96
N PRO A 3 26.90 5.73 27.88
CA PRO A 3 26.75 7.18 27.80
C PRO A 3 25.30 7.57 28.06
N THR A 4 25.08 8.58 28.91
CA THR A 4 23.75 8.93 29.44
C THR A 4 23.11 10.17 28.79
N ALA A 5 23.84 10.89 27.94
CA ALA A 5 23.29 12.00 27.17
C ALA A 5 23.59 11.78 25.68
N GLU A 6 22.54 11.59 24.88
CA GLU A 6 22.65 11.54 23.43
C GLU A 6 23.03 12.93 22.88
N PRO A 7 23.87 13.01 21.82
CA PRO A 7 24.14 14.29 21.17
C PRO A 7 22.85 14.88 20.59
N PRO A 8 22.75 16.22 20.49
CA PRO A 8 21.66 16.85 19.75
C PRO A 8 21.67 16.32 18.31
N PHE A 9 20.49 16.07 17.76
CA PHE A 9 20.32 15.41 16.47
C PHE A 9 19.37 16.24 15.62
N ASP A 10 19.76 16.59 14.40
CA ASP A 10 18.84 17.25 13.46
C ASP A 10 19.16 17.01 11.96
N PRO A 11 18.98 15.79 11.41
CA PRO A 11 19.06 15.56 9.98
C PRO A 11 17.66 15.26 9.43
N ILE A 12 17.03 16.36 9.05
CA ILE A 12 16.08 16.49 7.96
C ILE A 12 16.84 17.29 6.90
N PHE A 13 16.98 16.76 5.70
CA PHE A 13 17.83 17.34 4.65
C PHE A 13 17.09 18.42 3.85
N VAL A 14 15.76 18.37 3.87
CA VAL A 14 14.89 19.39 3.28
C VAL A 14 14.55 20.47 4.31
N ASP A 15 14.78 21.73 3.95
CA ASP A 15 14.52 22.89 4.82
C ASP A 15 13.05 22.96 5.30
N GLU A 16 12.10 22.54 4.46
CA GLU A 16 10.68 22.47 4.79
C GLU A 16 10.21 21.02 4.95
N PRO A 17 9.52 20.66 6.05
CA PRO A 17 9.01 19.31 6.26
C PRO A 17 8.05 18.87 5.15
N LEU A 18 8.36 17.76 4.47
CA LEU A 18 7.57 17.24 3.35
C LEU A 18 6.22 16.60 3.77
N LEU A 19 6.06 16.29 5.06
CA LEU A 19 4.89 15.64 5.63
C LEU A 19 4.36 16.49 6.79
N THR A 20 3.13 17.01 6.68
CA THR A 20 2.44 17.74 7.74
C THR A 20 1.78 16.78 8.72
N SER A 21 1.57 17.13 9.99
CA SER A 21 1.01 16.21 10.99
C SER A 21 -0.34 15.57 10.62
N ASN A 22 -1.10 16.20 9.71
CA ASN A 22 -2.42 15.79 9.23
C ASN A 22 -2.42 15.33 7.74
N TYR A 23 -1.25 14.97 7.18
CA TYR A 23 -1.18 14.56 5.78
C TYR A 23 -2.05 13.32 5.48
N LYS A 24 -2.14 12.36 6.42
CA LYS A 24 -2.98 11.16 6.30
C LYS A 24 -4.45 11.52 6.10
N GLU A 25 -4.98 12.42 6.93
CA GLU A 25 -6.38 12.90 6.86
C GLU A 25 -6.63 13.64 5.55
N THR A 26 -5.62 14.38 5.08
CA THR A 26 -5.69 15.07 3.79
C THR A 26 -5.74 14.07 2.62
N ILE A 27 -5.00 12.97 2.67
CA ILE A 27 -5.04 11.91 1.65
C ILE A 27 -6.39 11.21 1.67
N ILE A 28 -6.85 10.77 2.84
CA ILE A 28 -8.16 10.11 3.01
C ILE A 28 -9.28 11.01 2.45
N SER A 29 -9.25 12.30 2.79
CA SER A 29 -10.22 13.27 2.26
C SER A 29 -10.11 13.47 0.75
N LYS A 30 -8.92 13.37 0.15
CA LYS A 30 -8.72 13.52 -1.31
C LYS A 30 -9.19 12.31 -2.10
N VAL A 31 -9.04 11.12 -1.54
CA VAL A 31 -9.56 9.86 -2.12
C VAL A 31 -11.10 9.84 -2.09
N GLY A 32 -11.72 10.67 -1.24
CA GLY A 32 -13.17 10.81 -1.17
C GLY A 32 -13.83 9.85 -0.17
N LEU A 33 -13.04 9.21 0.68
CA LEU A 33 -13.56 8.44 1.79
C LEU A 33 -14.33 9.35 2.77
N PRO A 34 -15.45 8.87 3.36
CA PRO A 34 -16.13 9.58 4.42
C PRO A 34 -15.16 9.91 5.56
N PHE A 35 -15.30 11.10 6.17
CA PHE A 35 -14.38 11.57 7.21
C PHE A 35 -14.34 10.69 8.49
N TYR A 36 -15.29 9.77 8.64
CA TYR A 36 -15.37 8.82 9.76
C TYR A 36 -14.85 7.42 9.40
N ALA A 37 -14.42 7.19 8.16
CA ALA A 37 -13.82 5.93 7.76
C ALA A 37 -12.40 5.82 8.34
N ASP A 38 -12.15 4.74 9.08
CA ASP A 38 -10.83 4.42 9.60
C ASP A 38 -10.05 3.64 8.53
N VAL A 39 -8.97 4.23 8.01
CA VAL A 39 -8.01 3.55 7.14
C VAL A 39 -6.87 3.02 8.02
N GLU A 40 -6.64 1.71 7.99
CA GLU A 40 -5.51 1.11 8.69
C GLU A 40 -4.18 1.67 8.15
N ARG A 41 -3.19 1.84 9.04
CA ARG A 41 -1.86 2.31 8.62
C ARG A 41 -1.21 1.23 7.75
N PRO A 42 -0.82 1.54 6.50
CA PRO A 42 -0.08 0.59 5.68
C PRO A 42 1.27 0.27 6.30
N ASP A 43 1.73 -0.97 6.15
CA ASP A 43 2.99 -1.43 6.74
C ASP A 43 4.21 -0.65 6.23
N GLU A 44 4.14 -0.16 4.99
CA GLU A 44 5.15 0.64 4.31
C GLU A 44 5.25 2.08 4.84
N ALA A 45 4.24 2.59 5.54
CA ALA A 45 4.28 3.92 6.13
C ALA A 45 4.79 3.87 7.58
N PRO A 46 5.78 4.69 7.97
CA PRO A 46 6.31 4.68 9.33
C PRO A 46 5.22 5.09 10.34
N ALA A 47 5.17 4.39 11.47
CA ALA A 47 4.20 4.66 12.53
C ALA A 47 4.50 5.96 13.30
N ASP A 48 5.79 6.30 13.43
CA ASP A 48 6.27 7.47 14.14
C ASP A 48 7.54 8.06 13.51
N GLU A 49 8.02 9.17 14.08
CA GLU A 49 9.24 9.85 13.65
C GLU A 49 10.48 8.95 13.76
N ARG A 50 10.50 8.03 14.72
CA ARG A 50 11.61 7.12 14.94
C ARG A 50 11.69 6.09 13.81
N GLU A 51 10.57 5.48 13.43
CA GLU A 51 10.52 4.58 12.27
C GLU A 51 10.87 5.32 10.98
N ARG A 52 10.38 6.55 10.82
CA ARG A 52 10.75 7.40 9.68
C ARG A 52 12.26 7.67 9.63
N THR A 53 12.88 7.93 10.79
CA THR A 53 14.33 8.15 10.91
C THR A 53 15.10 6.88 10.53
N ILE A 54 14.64 5.71 10.98
CA ILE A 54 15.25 4.41 10.66
C ILE A 54 15.16 4.14 9.16
N ASP A 55 13.97 4.29 8.56
CA ASP A 55 13.76 4.10 7.13
C ASP A 55 14.62 5.07 6.29
N LEU A 56 14.73 6.34 6.70
CA LEU A 56 15.56 7.32 5.99
C LEU A 56 17.04 6.91 6.02
N ALA A 57 17.54 6.49 7.19
CA ALA A 57 18.91 6.01 7.34
C ALA A 57 19.18 4.75 6.49
N GLU A 58 18.24 3.80 6.48
CA GLU A 58 18.35 2.61 5.64
C GLU A 58 18.37 2.95 4.14
N ARG A 59 17.55 3.90 3.70
CA ARG A 59 17.55 4.41 2.31
C ARG A 59 18.87 5.08 1.95
N VAL A 60 19.44 5.89 2.84
CA VAL A 60 20.77 6.50 2.65
C VAL A 60 21.84 5.42 2.46
N LEU A 61 21.84 4.39 3.30
CA LEU A 61 22.79 3.27 3.16
C LEU A 61 22.56 2.44 1.89
N ARG A 62 21.30 2.19 1.51
CA ARG A 62 20.94 1.48 0.27
C ARG A 62 21.28 2.26 -0.99
N ALA A 63 21.24 3.59 -0.92
CA ALA A 63 21.72 4.44 -1.99
C ALA A 63 23.25 4.35 -2.19
N GLY A 64 23.97 3.67 -1.28
CA GLY A 64 25.41 3.43 -1.32
C GLY A 64 25.88 2.96 -2.69
N GLY A 65 26.81 3.71 -3.29
CA GLY A 65 27.19 3.58 -4.68
C GLY A 65 27.29 4.96 -5.38
N VAL A 66 27.34 4.94 -6.72
CA VAL A 66 27.57 6.08 -7.64
C VAL A 66 26.77 7.35 -7.30
N ARG A 67 25.58 7.23 -6.68
CA ARG A 67 24.72 8.37 -6.30
C ARG A 67 25.23 9.16 -5.11
N THR A 68 25.89 8.52 -4.14
CA THR A 68 26.39 9.16 -2.91
C THR A 68 27.87 9.52 -2.99
N GLY A 69 28.51 9.30 -4.15
CA GLY A 69 29.94 9.56 -4.37
C GLY A 69 30.87 8.42 -3.97
N PHE A 70 30.34 7.31 -3.43
CA PHE A 70 31.10 6.12 -3.06
C PHE A 70 31.06 5.08 -4.19
N GLY A 71 32.20 4.67 -4.73
CA GLY A 71 32.30 3.70 -5.83
C GLY A 71 32.04 2.25 -5.39
N HIS A 72 32.26 1.95 -4.11
CA HIS A 72 32.07 0.62 -3.52
C HIS A 72 31.46 0.72 -2.12
N HIS A 73 30.55 -0.20 -1.75
CA HIS A 73 29.94 -0.22 -0.41
C HIS A 73 30.97 -0.29 0.73
N GLU A 74 32.16 -0.88 0.51
CA GLU A 74 33.25 -0.87 1.50
C GLU A 74 33.81 0.54 1.80
N GLU A 75 33.64 1.50 0.89
CA GLU A 75 34.04 2.90 1.08
C GLU A 75 33.10 3.61 2.06
N VAL A 76 31.81 3.23 2.13
CA VAL A 76 30.86 3.74 3.13
C VAL A 76 31.34 3.38 4.54
N ARG A 77 31.68 2.11 4.77
CA ARG A 77 32.25 1.67 6.06
C ARG A 77 33.52 2.44 6.40
N THR A 78 34.46 2.51 5.45
CA THR A 78 35.75 3.18 5.66
C THR A 78 35.57 4.67 5.96
N SER A 79 34.62 5.32 5.29
CA SER A 79 34.23 6.70 5.52
C SER A 79 33.68 6.89 6.93
N MET A 80 32.71 6.06 7.36
CA MET A 80 32.16 6.11 8.72
C MET A 80 33.21 5.91 9.81
N GLU A 81 34.11 4.94 9.63
CA GLU A 81 35.20 4.66 10.58
C GLU A 81 36.21 5.82 10.67
N SER A 82 36.43 6.54 9.57
CA SER A 82 37.31 7.72 9.50
C SER A 82 36.64 9.00 10.03
N TRP A 83 35.35 9.14 9.82
CA TRP A 83 34.55 10.29 10.25
C TRP A 83 34.31 10.27 11.76
N ALA A 84 33.86 9.15 12.31
CA ALA A 84 33.37 9.06 13.68
C ALA A 84 34.34 9.53 14.79
N PRO A 85 35.68 9.36 14.69
CA PRO A 85 36.62 9.89 15.68
C PRO A 85 36.77 11.42 15.69
N ASN A 86 36.40 12.09 14.60
CA ASN A 86 36.59 13.53 14.41
C ASN A 86 35.26 14.29 14.31
N ALA A 87 34.13 13.57 14.32
CA ALA A 87 32.81 14.15 14.35
C ALA A 87 32.65 14.97 15.64
N ASP A 88 32.23 16.23 15.50
CA ASP A 88 32.02 17.10 16.64
C ASP A 88 30.86 16.53 17.48
N GLU A 89 31.16 16.22 18.72
CA GLU A 89 30.18 15.84 19.70
C GLU A 89 30.05 17.05 20.61
N GLU A 90 29.14 17.97 20.30
CA GLU A 90 28.82 19.13 21.16
C GLU A 90 28.37 18.72 22.59
N CYS A 91 28.38 17.43 22.90
CA CYS A 91 28.06 16.81 24.16
C CYS A 91 29.32 16.34 24.90
N ASP A 92 29.87 17.18 25.78
CA ASP A 92 30.95 16.85 26.73
C ASP A 92 30.65 15.58 27.57
N ALA A 93 29.37 15.23 27.73
CA ALA A 93 28.91 14.12 28.55
C ALA A 93 28.96 12.75 27.84
N SER A 94 29.23 12.70 26.53
CA SER A 94 29.31 11.44 25.79
C SER A 94 30.44 11.37 24.74
N PRO A 95 31.73 11.53 25.12
CA PRO A 95 32.85 11.41 24.18
C PRO A 95 32.92 10.04 23.51
N GLY A 96 33.01 10.03 22.17
CA GLY A 96 33.03 8.84 21.33
C GLY A 96 31.67 8.17 21.13
N TYR A 97 30.55 8.90 21.31
CA TYR A 97 29.20 8.44 20.97
C TYR A 97 29.16 7.85 19.57
N TRP A 98 29.53 8.62 18.55
CA TRP A 98 29.45 8.18 17.16
C TRP A 98 30.32 6.97 16.90
N ARG A 99 31.55 6.99 17.42
CA ARG A 99 32.49 5.87 17.34
C ARG A 99 31.92 4.60 17.97
N SER A 100 31.24 4.70 19.10
CA SER A 100 30.66 3.55 19.78
C SER A 100 29.55 2.89 18.97
N TYR A 101 28.73 3.68 18.26
CA TYR A 101 27.65 3.15 17.43
C TYR A 101 28.12 2.65 16.07
N VAL A 102 29.12 3.28 15.44
CA VAL A 102 29.77 2.73 14.23
C VAL A 102 30.37 1.35 14.51
N LEU A 103 31.02 1.15 15.66
CA LEU A 103 31.54 -0.17 16.07
C LEU A 103 30.46 -1.22 16.33
N LEU A 104 29.22 -0.80 16.62
CA LEU A 104 28.07 -1.69 16.84
C LEU A 104 27.35 -2.04 15.53
N MET A 105 27.71 -1.43 14.41
CA MET A 105 27.15 -1.73 13.11
C MET A 105 27.93 -2.86 12.43
N PHE A 106 27.21 -3.90 12.00
CA PHE A 106 27.79 -4.96 11.19
C PHE A 106 28.04 -4.46 9.76
N PRO A 107 29.06 -5.00 9.07
CA PRO A 107 29.32 -4.66 7.67
C PRO A 107 28.11 -4.80 6.76
N GLN A 108 27.25 -5.79 7.00
CA GLN A 108 26.02 -5.97 6.23
C GLN A 108 25.03 -4.81 6.43
N GLU A 109 24.93 -4.26 7.64
CA GLU A 109 24.05 -3.13 7.93
C GLU A 109 24.50 -1.90 7.14
N MET A 110 25.81 -1.60 7.17
CA MET A 110 26.42 -0.46 6.47
C MET A 110 26.37 -0.62 4.94
N ASN A 111 26.52 -1.84 4.44
CA ASN A 111 26.61 -2.08 3.00
C ASN A 111 25.25 -2.22 2.31
N PHE A 112 24.22 -2.71 3.01
CA PHE A 112 22.93 -3.06 2.41
C PHE A 112 21.74 -2.29 3.02
N GLY A 113 21.99 -1.41 4.01
CA GLY A 113 20.96 -0.58 4.63
C GLY A 113 19.84 -1.38 5.27
N GLN A 114 20.20 -2.32 6.14
CA GLN A 114 19.29 -3.10 6.96
C GLN A 114 19.75 -3.00 8.41
N LEU A 115 19.19 -2.07 9.19
CA LEU A 115 19.59 -1.85 10.57
C LEU A 115 18.97 -2.93 11.47
N ASN A 116 19.82 -3.61 12.22
CA ASN A 116 19.52 -4.73 13.10
C ASN A 116 19.66 -4.34 14.57
N GLY A 117 18.86 -5.02 15.41
CA GLY A 117 18.83 -4.84 16.87
C GLY A 117 17.44 -4.45 17.37
N GLU A 118 17.36 -4.22 18.67
CA GLU A 118 16.15 -3.68 19.32
C GLU A 118 15.79 -2.30 18.75
N PRO A 119 14.52 -1.87 18.81
CA PRO A 119 14.09 -0.58 18.25
C PRO A 119 14.97 0.60 18.67
N GLU A 120 15.47 0.60 19.90
CA GLU A 120 16.30 1.68 20.48
C GLU A 120 17.70 1.69 19.91
N GLN A 121 18.25 0.50 19.71
CA GLN A 121 19.53 0.36 19.07
C GLN A 121 19.45 0.74 17.59
N LYS A 122 18.40 0.33 16.87
CA LYS A 122 18.17 0.72 15.47
C LYS A 122 18.07 2.22 15.32
N HIS A 123 17.28 2.88 16.17
CA HIS A 123 17.13 4.33 16.11
C HIS A 123 18.46 5.06 16.35
N LYS A 124 19.28 4.61 17.31
CA LYS A 124 20.61 5.21 17.54
C LYS A 124 21.57 5.00 16.38
N LYS A 125 21.59 3.80 15.80
CA LYS A 125 22.33 3.51 14.56
C LYS A 125 21.85 4.42 13.43
N ALA A 126 20.54 4.60 13.26
CA ALA A 126 19.97 5.48 12.24
C ALA A 126 20.41 6.93 12.45
N LYS A 127 20.38 7.43 13.69
CA LYS A 127 20.91 8.77 13.99
C LYS A 127 22.38 8.91 13.60
N THR A 128 23.20 7.89 13.90
CA THR A 128 24.63 7.86 13.52
C THR A 128 24.81 7.89 12.00
N VAL A 129 24.03 7.12 11.26
CA VAL A 129 24.06 7.10 9.79
C VAL A 129 23.72 8.47 9.22
N LEU A 130 22.65 9.11 9.71
CA LEU A 130 22.20 10.38 9.16
C LEU A 130 23.14 11.54 9.50
N ALA A 131 23.75 11.53 10.70
CA ALA A 131 24.81 12.47 11.06
C ALA A 131 26.04 12.32 10.15
N TRP A 132 26.50 11.09 9.92
CA TRP A 132 27.58 10.82 8.97
C TRP A 132 27.23 11.30 7.55
N ALA A 133 26.01 11.00 7.10
CA ALA A 133 25.54 11.34 5.77
C ALA A 133 25.55 12.85 5.55
N ALA A 134 25.08 13.64 6.52
CA ALA A 134 25.07 15.10 6.46
C ALA A 134 26.46 15.70 6.23
N ASP A 135 27.50 15.12 6.84
CA ASP A 135 28.89 15.61 6.72
C ASP A 135 29.61 15.10 5.47
N CYS A 136 29.22 13.92 4.96
CA CYS A 136 30.01 13.17 3.99
C CYS A 136 29.35 13.02 2.62
N ILE A 137 28.05 13.29 2.48
CA ILE A 137 27.29 13.14 1.22
C ILE A 137 26.74 14.50 0.81
N ASP A 138 26.69 14.74 -0.51
CA ASP A 138 26.14 15.96 -1.09
C ASP A 138 24.67 16.18 -0.66
N SER A 139 24.33 17.40 -0.25
CA SER A 139 23.00 17.78 0.21
C SER A 139 21.92 17.52 -0.84
N ASP A 140 22.23 17.70 -2.13
CA ASP A 140 21.25 17.49 -3.21
C ASP A 140 20.81 16.01 -3.29
N VAL A 141 21.75 15.09 -3.05
CA VAL A 141 21.49 13.65 -3.03
C VAL A 141 20.63 13.28 -1.83
N LEU A 142 20.95 13.83 -0.66
CA LEU A 142 20.22 13.57 0.58
C LEU A 142 18.78 14.11 0.51
N GLN A 143 18.59 15.30 -0.04
CA GLN A 143 17.27 15.87 -0.31
C GLN A 143 16.45 15.04 -1.29
N GLU A 144 17.08 14.47 -2.32
CA GLU A 144 16.41 13.58 -3.26
C GLU A 144 15.93 12.29 -2.58
N ILE A 145 16.77 11.69 -1.75
CA ILE A 145 16.44 10.47 -0.99
C ILE A 145 15.28 10.75 -0.02
N GLU A 146 15.32 11.86 0.72
CA GLU A 146 14.24 12.24 1.63
C GLU A 146 12.94 12.54 0.88
N ARG A 147 13.02 13.21 -0.28
CA ARG A 147 11.83 13.45 -1.12
C ARG A 147 11.23 12.15 -1.63
N SER A 148 12.06 11.21 -2.06
CA SER A 148 11.61 9.87 -2.45
C SER A 148 10.92 9.15 -1.30
N GLN A 149 11.48 9.21 -0.08
CA GLN A 149 10.83 8.64 1.11
C GLN A 149 9.44 9.25 1.33
N ALA A 150 9.34 10.59 1.30
CA ALA A 150 8.07 11.26 1.54
C ALA A 150 7.01 10.93 0.49
N GLU A 151 7.39 10.78 -0.79
CA GLU A 151 6.46 10.36 -1.85
C GLU A 151 6.04 8.89 -1.71
N ASP A 152 6.95 7.99 -1.35
CA ASP A 152 6.60 6.58 -1.08
C ASP A 152 5.61 6.47 0.08
N ILE A 153 5.82 7.22 1.17
CA ILE A 153 4.90 7.28 2.31
C ILE A 153 3.53 7.80 1.87
N LYS A 154 3.48 8.88 1.08
CA LYS A 154 2.21 9.40 0.55
C LYS A 154 1.52 8.38 -0.35
N GLN A 155 2.27 7.66 -1.17
CA GLN A 155 1.71 6.67 -2.07
C GLN A 155 1.13 5.48 -1.30
N ALA A 156 1.85 4.94 -0.32
CA ALA A 156 1.34 3.86 0.53
C ALA A 156 0.00 4.23 1.20
N TRP A 157 -0.13 5.47 1.69
CA TRP A 157 -1.39 5.96 2.27
C TRP A 157 -2.50 6.17 1.23
N ARG A 158 -2.16 6.56 0.00
CA ARG A 158 -3.16 6.64 -1.09
C ARG A 158 -3.67 5.25 -1.43
N ASP A 159 -2.76 4.30 -1.62
CA ASP A 159 -3.09 2.92 -1.96
C ASP A 159 -3.99 2.30 -0.87
N ALA A 160 -3.64 2.50 0.41
CA ALA A 160 -4.46 2.05 1.53
C ALA A 160 -5.87 2.68 1.55
N ALA A 161 -5.96 3.99 1.29
CA ALA A 161 -7.24 4.69 1.23
C ALA A 161 -8.08 4.27 0.01
N GLU A 162 -7.46 4.02 -1.15
CA GLU A 162 -8.15 3.54 -2.36
C GLU A 162 -8.64 2.09 -2.17
N ALA A 163 -7.84 1.23 -1.53
CA ALA A 163 -8.25 -0.12 -1.16
C ALA A 163 -9.47 -0.11 -0.21
N GLU A 164 -9.44 0.74 0.83
CA GLU A 164 -10.56 0.90 1.76
C GLU A 164 -11.82 1.44 1.06
N LEU A 165 -11.67 2.41 0.16
CA LEU A 165 -12.79 2.91 -0.64
C LEU A 165 -13.41 1.78 -1.47
N THR A 166 -12.57 1.00 -2.15
CA THR A 166 -13.00 -0.11 -3.00
C THR A 166 -13.73 -1.18 -2.18
N GLN A 167 -13.20 -1.53 -1.01
CA GLN A 167 -13.83 -2.46 -0.08
C GLN A 167 -15.22 -1.97 0.35
N ARG A 168 -15.36 -0.69 0.67
CA ARG A 168 -16.68 -0.11 1.01
C ARG A 168 -17.65 -0.12 -0.14
N GLU A 169 -17.19 0.15 -1.37
CA GLU A 169 -18.05 0.07 -2.54
C GLU A 169 -18.51 -1.37 -2.82
N ILE A 170 -17.67 -2.38 -2.53
CA ILE A 170 -18.04 -3.79 -2.59
C ILE A 170 -19.07 -4.13 -1.51
N GLU A 171 -18.86 -3.70 -0.27
CA GLU A 171 -19.80 -3.91 0.84
C GLU A 171 -21.16 -3.26 0.55
N GLN A 172 -21.16 -2.01 0.09
CA GLN A 172 -22.37 -1.30 -0.30
C GLN A 172 -23.08 -2.02 -1.47
N PHE A 173 -22.33 -2.49 -2.46
CA PHE A 173 -22.89 -3.26 -3.56
C PHE A 173 -23.50 -4.59 -3.11
N ALA A 174 -22.96 -5.24 -2.08
CA ALA A 174 -23.52 -6.45 -1.50
C ALA A 174 -24.79 -6.18 -0.67
N GLU A 175 -24.82 -5.07 0.09
CA GLU A 175 -25.97 -4.70 0.92
C GLU A 175 -27.16 -4.17 0.09
N ASP A 176 -26.89 -3.31 -0.89
CA ASP A 176 -27.91 -2.70 -1.74
C ASP A 176 -27.43 -2.66 -3.21
N PRO A 177 -27.49 -3.80 -3.92
CA PRO A 177 -27.07 -3.86 -5.32
C PRO A 177 -27.96 -2.96 -6.19
N PRO A 178 -27.41 -2.00 -6.95
CA PRO A 178 -28.17 -1.02 -7.72
C PRO A 178 -28.96 -1.66 -8.87
N ASP A 179 -30.08 -1.06 -9.28
CA ASP A 179 -30.87 -1.57 -10.41
C ASP A 179 -30.11 -1.54 -11.75
N LYS A 180 -29.11 -0.67 -11.88
CA LYS A 180 -28.27 -0.56 -13.07
C LYS A 180 -26.82 -0.29 -12.68
N LEU A 181 -25.90 -0.95 -13.35
CA LEU A 181 -24.46 -0.74 -13.17
C LEU A 181 -23.76 -0.92 -14.53
N ASP A 182 -23.14 0.14 -15.02
CA ASP A 182 -22.32 0.14 -16.25
C ASP A 182 -22.92 -0.62 -17.44
N GLY A 183 -24.16 -0.28 -17.81
CA GLY A 183 -24.89 -0.92 -18.92
C GLY A 183 -25.63 -2.20 -18.54
N TRP A 184 -25.25 -2.85 -17.46
CA TRP A 184 -25.99 -3.98 -16.90
C TRP A 184 -27.25 -3.53 -16.16
N THR A 185 -28.32 -4.34 -16.27
CA THR A 185 -29.58 -4.11 -15.55
C THR A 185 -29.85 -5.28 -14.61
N LYS A 186 -30.23 -4.98 -13.36
CA LYS A 186 -30.58 -5.98 -12.36
C LYS A 186 -31.80 -6.77 -12.83
N LEU A 187 -31.68 -8.09 -12.79
CA LEU A 187 -32.71 -9.05 -13.15
C LEU A 187 -33.43 -9.51 -11.88
N ASP A 188 -34.77 -9.52 -11.92
CA ASP A 188 -35.56 -10.18 -10.88
C ASP A 188 -35.45 -11.70 -11.07
N ALA A 189 -34.56 -12.32 -10.30
CA ALA A 189 -34.27 -13.74 -10.43
C ALA A 189 -35.38 -14.56 -9.77
N ASN A 190 -36.07 -15.39 -10.56
CA ASN A 190 -37.19 -16.22 -10.10
C ASN A 190 -36.77 -17.45 -9.26
N HIS A 191 -35.52 -17.51 -8.77
CA HIS A 191 -34.97 -18.70 -8.10
C HIS A 191 -34.33 -18.34 -6.75
N ASP A 192 -34.81 -18.97 -5.67
CA ASP A 192 -34.44 -18.68 -4.28
C ASP A 192 -32.93 -18.78 -3.97
N GLY A 193 -32.19 -19.54 -4.75
CA GLY A 193 -30.73 -19.68 -4.59
C GLY A 193 -29.89 -18.56 -5.21
N VAL A 194 -30.52 -17.57 -5.86
CA VAL A 194 -29.85 -16.43 -6.50
C VAL A 194 -29.97 -15.22 -5.58
N GLU A 195 -28.83 -14.65 -5.19
CA GLU A 195 -28.80 -13.44 -4.35
C GLU A 195 -28.96 -12.18 -5.19
N VAL A 196 -28.23 -12.12 -6.31
CA VAL A 196 -28.35 -11.02 -7.27
C VAL A 196 -27.97 -11.50 -8.67
N ALA A 197 -28.68 -11.02 -9.68
CA ALA A 197 -28.36 -11.26 -11.08
C ALA A 197 -28.47 -9.97 -11.89
N TYR A 198 -27.60 -9.83 -12.88
CA TYR A 198 -27.57 -8.73 -13.83
C TYR A 198 -27.58 -9.28 -15.24
N VAL A 199 -28.26 -8.58 -16.14
CA VAL A 199 -28.39 -8.95 -17.55
C VAL A 199 -27.93 -7.82 -18.45
N ALA A 200 -27.21 -8.18 -19.52
CA ALA A 200 -26.78 -7.28 -20.59
C ALA A 200 -26.47 -8.06 -21.86
N ASP A 201 -26.32 -7.37 -22.99
CA ASP A 201 -25.69 -7.92 -24.18
C ASP A 201 -24.17 -7.65 -24.10
N ASN A 202 -23.39 -8.71 -23.92
CA ASN A 202 -21.94 -8.64 -23.85
C ASN A 202 -21.34 -9.02 -25.21
N HIS A 203 -20.99 -8.01 -26.00
CA HIS A 203 -20.38 -8.14 -27.31
C HIS A 203 -21.12 -9.09 -28.27
N GLY A 204 -22.45 -8.97 -28.35
CA GLY A 204 -23.35 -9.77 -29.18
C GLY A 204 -23.83 -11.07 -28.54
N THR A 205 -23.53 -11.28 -27.25
CA THR A 205 -23.99 -12.42 -26.46
C THR A 205 -24.85 -11.94 -25.31
N PRO A 206 -26.17 -12.22 -25.31
CA PRO A 206 -27.02 -12.00 -24.16
C PRO A 206 -26.52 -12.84 -22.97
N SER A 207 -26.11 -12.16 -21.91
CA SER A 207 -25.44 -12.75 -20.76
C SER A 207 -26.13 -12.37 -19.45
N VAL A 208 -26.05 -13.27 -18.48
CA VAL A 208 -26.49 -13.07 -17.10
C VAL A 208 -25.29 -13.30 -16.18
N ALA A 209 -24.87 -12.28 -15.43
CA ALA A 209 -23.87 -12.40 -14.39
C ALA A 209 -24.55 -12.41 -13.02
N ALA A 210 -24.28 -13.41 -12.19
CA ALA A 210 -25.02 -13.62 -10.95
C ALA A 210 -24.13 -14.04 -9.78
N VAL A 211 -24.53 -13.62 -8.58
CA VAL A 211 -24.09 -14.19 -7.30
C VAL A 211 -25.18 -15.12 -6.81
N PHE A 212 -24.79 -16.33 -6.40
CA PHE A 212 -25.72 -17.36 -5.95
C PHE A 212 -25.07 -18.26 -4.91
N GLU A 213 -25.89 -18.96 -4.14
CA GLU A 213 -25.40 -19.96 -3.18
C GLU A 213 -24.94 -21.22 -3.94
N GLY A 214 -23.68 -21.58 -3.80
CA GLY A 214 -23.05 -22.77 -4.36
C GLY A 214 -23.39 -24.07 -3.62
N ALA A 215 -22.74 -25.17 -4.01
CA ALA A 215 -23.04 -26.50 -3.46
C ALA A 215 -22.71 -26.63 -1.96
N ASP A 216 -21.69 -25.90 -1.49
CA ASP A 216 -21.19 -25.96 -0.10
C ASP A 216 -21.75 -24.81 0.77
N SER A 217 -22.85 -24.16 0.34
CA SER A 217 -23.40 -22.95 0.98
C SER A 217 -22.47 -21.73 0.95
N GLU A 218 -21.41 -21.78 0.14
CA GLU A 218 -20.56 -20.63 -0.16
C GLU A 218 -21.14 -19.84 -1.33
N LEU A 219 -21.01 -18.52 -1.31
CA LEU A 219 -21.44 -17.69 -2.43
C LEU A 219 -20.45 -17.81 -3.59
N GLU A 220 -20.98 -18.01 -4.79
CA GLU A 220 -20.23 -18.07 -6.05
C GLU A 220 -20.69 -16.96 -7.00
N ALA A 221 -19.79 -16.47 -7.85
CA ALA A 221 -20.10 -15.50 -8.90
C ALA A 221 -19.72 -16.04 -10.28
N LEU A 222 -20.71 -16.22 -11.16
CA LEU A 222 -20.52 -16.74 -12.52
C LEU A 222 -21.34 -15.95 -13.53
N GLU A 223 -20.87 -15.97 -14.77
CA GLU A 223 -21.67 -15.54 -15.91
C GLU A 223 -22.20 -16.76 -16.69
N PHE A 224 -23.44 -16.65 -17.13
CA PHE A 224 -24.17 -17.58 -17.97
C PHE A 224 -24.62 -16.87 -19.25
N THR A 225 -24.88 -17.61 -20.31
CA THR A 225 -25.68 -17.06 -21.41
C THR A 225 -27.14 -16.99 -20.99
N LEU A 226 -27.88 -15.97 -21.44
CA LEU A 226 -29.31 -15.83 -21.11
C LEU A 226 -30.12 -17.07 -21.51
N ALA A 227 -29.79 -17.67 -22.65
CA ALA A 227 -30.45 -18.90 -23.12
C ALA A 227 -30.25 -20.06 -22.13
N ALA A 228 -29.01 -20.31 -21.67
CA ALA A 228 -28.73 -21.37 -20.71
C ALA A 228 -29.37 -21.09 -19.34
N TRP A 229 -29.43 -19.82 -18.94
CA TRP A 229 -30.12 -19.40 -17.73
C TRP A 229 -31.63 -19.72 -17.80
N GLN A 230 -32.29 -19.32 -18.89
CA GLN A 230 -33.73 -19.54 -19.11
C GLN A 230 -34.08 -21.02 -19.29
N GLU A 231 -33.26 -21.81 -20.00
CA GLU A 231 -33.45 -23.25 -20.19
C GLU A 231 -33.48 -24.04 -18.87
N ASN A 232 -32.90 -23.48 -17.81
CA ASN A 232 -32.80 -24.10 -16.49
C ASN A 232 -33.65 -23.34 -15.45
N ASP A 233 -34.68 -22.61 -15.88
CA ASP A 233 -35.58 -21.84 -15.01
C ASP A 233 -34.84 -20.90 -14.02
N GLY A 234 -33.70 -20.35 -14.47
CA GLY A 234 -32.86 -19.48 -13.66
C GLY A 234 -32.09 -20.18 -12.54
N ASN A 235 -31.92 -21.50 -12.59
CA ASN A 235 -31.15 -22.25 -11.62
C ASN A 235 -29.64 -22.23 -11.97
N PRO A 236 -28.80 -21.47 -11.25
CA PRO A 236 -27.38 -21.34 -11.56
C PRO A 236 -26.57 -22.62 -11.32
N ARG A 237 -27.05 -23.54 -10.47
CA ARG A 237 -26.37 -24.82 -10.19
C ARG A 237 -26.56 -25.84 -11.31
N GLN A 238 -27.55 -25.65 -12.18
CA GLN A 238 -27.84 -26.52 -13.33
C GLN A 238 -27.46 -25.88 -14.65
N ALA A 239 -27.58 -24.55 -14.75
CA ALA A 239 -27.18 -23.80 -15.92
C ALA A 239 -25.68 -23.99 -16.21
N ARG A 240 -25.35 -24.24 -17.48
CA ARG A 240 -23.95 -24.34 -17.89
C ARG A 240 -23.32 -22.94 -17.85
N PRO A 241 -22.22 -22.73 -17.10
CA PRO A 241 -21.56 -21.42 -17.06
C PRO A 241 -20.96 -21.07 -18.42
N ASN A 242 -21.05 -19.78 -18.76
CA ASN A 242 -20.36 -19.19 -19.89
C ASN A 242 -18.92 -18.87 -19.51
N ARG A 243 -18.72 -18.17 -18.39
CA ARG A 243 -17.40 -17.82 -17.84
C ARG A 243 -17.46 -17.55 -16.33
N TYR A 244 -16.29 -17.56 -15.71
CA TYR A 244 -16.12 -17.05 -14.36
C TYR A 244 -16.16 -15.51 -14.36
N CYS A 245 -16.72 -14.92 -13.31
CA CYS A 245 -16.61 -13.48 -13.09
C CYS A 245 -15.14 -13.10 -12.89
N VAL A 246 -14.75 -11.96 -13.47
CA VAL A 246 -13.38 -11.45 -13.37
C VAL A 246 -13.28 -10.70 -12.06
N THR A 247 -12.20 -10.90 -11.31
CA THR A 247 -11.85 -10.05 -10.18
C THR A 247 -10.53 -9.37 -10.43
N THR A 248 -10.53 -8.04 -10.30
CA THR A 248 -9.35 -7.20 -10.22
C THR A 248 -9.10 -6.71 -8.79
N ASP A 249 -10.16 -6.64 -7.97
CA ASP A 249 -10.15 -5.99 -6.67
C ASP A 249 -11.04 -6.74 -5.67
N GLY A 250 -10.53 -6.94 -4.45
CA GLY A 250 -11.26 -7.56 -3.35
C GLY A 250 -11.51 -9.06 -3.47
N ASP A 251 -11.91 -9.65 -2.34
CA ASP A 251 -12.22 -11.07 -2.23
C ASP A 251 -13.73 -11.32 -2.12
N GLY A 252 -14.18 -12.48 -2.61
CA GLY A 252 -15.56 -12.97 -2.49
C GLY A 252 -16.43 -12.74 -3.73
N ALA A 253 -17.62 -13.35 -3.71
CA ALA A 253 -18.52 -13.40 -4.86
C ALA A 253 -19.03 -12.01 -5.30
N TYR A 254 -19.35 -11.12 -4.35
CA TYR A 254 -19.80 -9.76 -4.65
C TYR A 254 -18.68 -8.89 -5.24
N ALA A 255 -17.44 -9.05 -4.76
CA ALA A 255 -16.27 -8.38 -5.33
C ALA A 255 -16.05 -8.83 -6.79
N GLN A 256 -16.08 -10.15 -7.02
CA GLN A 256 -15.99 -10.74 -8.36
C GLN A 256 -17.11 -10.26 -9.29
N LEU A 257 -18.37 -10.26 -8.84
CA LEU A 257 -19.47 -9.77 -9.65
C LEU A 257 -19.29 -8.29 -9.97
N ARG A 258 -19.05 -7.44 -8.96
CA ARG A 258 -18.90 -5.99 -9.16
C ARG A 258 -17.76 -5.67 -10.14
N SER A 259 -16.58 -6.25 -9.92
CA SER A 259 -15.42 -6.08 -10.80
C SER A 259 -15.75 -6.54 -12.23
N HIS A 260 -16.41 -7.68 -12.38
CA HIS A 260 -16.84 -8.17 -13.69
C HIS A 260 -17.79 -7.21 -14.40
N LEU A 261 -18.79 -6.68 -13.71
CA LEU A 261 -19.76 -5.74 -14.30
C LEU A 261 -19.10 -4.44 -14.76
N LEU A 262 -18.09 -3.95 -14.03
CA LEU A 262 -17.33 -2.73 -14.35
C LEU A 262 -16.22 -2.95 -15.40
N THR A 263 -15.87 -4.20 -15.69
CA THR A 263 -14.77 -4.52 -16.62
C THR A 263 -15.21 -4.52 -18.08
N PHE A 264 -16.45 -4.95 -18.34
CA PHE A 264 -16.94 -5.15 -19.71
C PHE A 264 -17.88 -4.00 -20.12
N GLU A 265 -17.50 -3.28 -21.16
CA GLU A 265 -18.42 -2.36 -21.86
C GLU A 265 -19.52 -3.18 -22.56
N VAL A 266 -20.71 -3.20 -21.97
CA VAL A 266 -21.87 -3.97 -22.47
C VAL A 266 -22.98 -3.06 -23.01
N GLU A 267 -23.83 -3.62 -23.87
CA GLU A 267 -25.03 -2.93 -24.34
C GLU A 267 -26.23 -3.30 -23.44
N PRO A 268 -27.02 -2.32 -22.96
CA PRO A 268 -28.22 -2.60 -22.20
C PRO A 268 -29.22 -3.39 -23.04
N MET A 269 -29.76 -4.46 -22.47
CA MET A 269 -30.87 -5.16 -23.11
C MET A 269 -32.18 -4.40 -22.88
N GLU A 270 -33.03 -4.34 -23.91
CA GLU A 270 -34.41 -3.89 -23.72
C GLU A 270 -35.10 -4.80 -22.70
N ALA A 271 -35.93 -4.21 -21.83
CA ALA A 271 -36.60 -4.94 -20.76
C ALA A 271 -37.30 -6.17 -21.34
N LEU A 272 -36.83 -7.36 -20.95
CA LEU A 272 -37.45 -8.62 -21.31
C LEU A 272 -38.87 -8.58 -20.69
N GLU A 273 -39.90 -8.42 -21.52
CA GLU A 273 -41.28 -8.61 -21.07
C GLU A 273 -41.40 -10.07 -20.63
N VAL A 274 -41.58 -10.26 -19.30
CA VAL A 274 -41.87 -11.56 -18.68
C VAL A 274 -43.36 -11.88 -18.83
#